data_AF-A0AAU2PER1-F1
#
_entry.id   AF-A0AAU2PER1-F1
#
_cell.length_a   1.000
_cell.length_b   1.000
_cell.length_c   1.000
_cell.angle_alpha   90.00
_cell.angle_beta   90.00
_cell.angle_gamma   90.00
#
_symmetry.space_group_name_H-M   'P 1'
#
loop_
_entity.id
_entity.type
_entity.pdbx_description
1 polymer ?
#
loop_
_entity_poly.entity_id
_entity_poly.type
_entity_poly.pdbx_seq_one_letter_code
_entity_poly.pdbx_strand_id
1 'polypeptide(L)'
;MPETAADSAVTDTAVAEAAVTDATWQLPRTPRSAPHARQLLRAQLTDWQIDGEVAETAELLLTELVTNSLQHACTAPGLGIGLRLATYDGLLRVEVADADEHRPVPRQAAAGDEGGRGLTLIQALAERWGYCPLLGATGKATWAELALP
;
A
#
# COMPACT_ATOMS: atom_id res chain seq x y z
N MET A 1 -54.33 -25.35 -31.13
CA MET A 1 -53.48 -26.37 -30.47
C MET A 1 -52.04 -25.92 -30.66
N PRO A 2 -51.23 -25.86 -29.59
CA PRO A 2 -51.27 -24.80 -28.56
C PRO A 2 -49.89 -24.11 -28.37
N GLU A 3 -49.87 -23.04 -27.56
CA GLU A 3 -48.88 -22.70 -26.49
C GLU A 3 -47.36 -22.72 -26.77
N THR A 4 -46.46 -21.96 -26.13
CA THR A 4 -46.45 -20.92 -25.09
C THR A 4 -44.95 -20.63 -24.87
N ALA A 5 -44.59 -19.36 -24.63
CA ALA A 5 -43.36 -18.89 -23.96
C ALA A 5 -41.99 -19.23 -24.63
N ALA A 6 -40.90 -18.53 -24.37
CA ALA A 6 -40.64 -17.55 -23.35
C ALA A 6 -39.69 -16.47 -23.87
N ASP A 7 -39.97 -15.26 -23.39
CA ASP A 7 -38.98 -14.27 -22.97
C ASP A 7 -37.77 -14.93 -22.29
N SER A 8 -36.57 -14.54 -22.71
CA SER A 8 -35.37 -14.62 -21.87
C SER A 8 -34.40 -13.56 -22.35
N ALA A 9 -34.56 -12.38 -21.76
CA ALA A 9 -33.50 -11.40 -21.62
C ALA A 9 -32.22 -12.10 -21.14
N VAL A 10 -31.22 -12.16 -22.02
CA VAL A 10 -29.85 -12.43 -21.59
C VAL A 10 -29.39 -11.13 -20.94
N THR A 11 -29.50 -11.09 -19.61
CA THR A 11 -28.76 -10.13 -18.79
C THR A 11 -27.29 -10.42 -19.01
N ASP A 12 -26.66 -9.64 -19.89
CA ASP A 12 -25.21 -9.58 -19.98
C ASP A 12 -24.72 -8.91 -18.71
N THR A 13 -24.38 -9.74 -17.72
CA THR A 13 -23.69 -9.33 -16.51
C THR A 13 -22.34 -8.80 -16.93
N ALA A 14 -22.27 -7.49 -17.15
CA ALA A 14 -21.03 -6.76 -17.21
C ALA A 14 -20.28 -7.00 -15.90
N VAL A 15 -19.32 -7.92 -15.92
CA VAL A 15 -18.21 -7.92 -14.97
C VAL A 15 -17.52 -6.58 -15.14
N ALA A 16 -17.78 -5.66 -14.21
CA ALA A 16 -17.05 -4.41 -14.14
C ALA A 16 -15.57 -4.76 -13.97
N GLU A 17 -14.75 -4.51 -15.00
CA GLU A 17 -13.31 -4.42 -14.82
C GLU A 17 -13.10 -3.40 -13.71
N ALA A 18 -12.62 -3.83 -12.55
CA ALA A 18 -12.33 -2.93 -11.45
C ALA A 18 -11.32 -1.90 -11.96
N ALA A 19 -11.73 -0.63 -12.06
CA ALA A 19 -10.86 0.42 -12.54
C ALA A 19 -9.64 0.51 -11.63
N VAL A 20 -8.47 0.21 -12.17
CA VAL A 20 -7.22 0.38 -11.43
C VAL A 20 -6.87 1.86 -11.44
N THR A 21 -6.85 2.49 -10.26
CA THR A 21 -6.28 3.83 -10.11
C THR A 21 -4.94 3.72 -9.41
N ASP A 22 -3.94 4.48 -9.85
CA ASP A 22 -2.63 4.50 -9.22
C ASP A 22 -2.06 5.92 -9.14
N ALA A 23 -1.24 6.15 -8.12
CA ALA A 23 -0.54 7.40 -7.91
C ALA A 23 0.85 7.10 -7.31
N THR A 24 1.89 7.75 -7.85
CA THR A 24 3.27 7.50 -7.45
C THR A 24 4.02 8.82 -7.19
N TRP A 25 4.81 8.86 -6.12
CA TRP A 25 5.66 9.99 -5.75
C TRP A 25 7.07 9.53 -5.41
N GLN A 26 8.03 10.44 -5.57
CA GLN A 26 9.40 10.27 -5.11
C GLN A 26 9.68 11.26 -4.00
N LEU A 27 10.20 10.75 -2.88
CA LEU A 27 10.47 11.52 -1.68
C LEU A 27 11.96 11.43 -1.37
N PRO A 28 12.59 12.51 -0.86
CA PRO A 28 13.97 12.42 -0.39
C PRO A 28 14.03 11.47 0.81
N ARG A 29 15.17 10.85 1.09
CA ARG A 29 15.32 9.98 2.26
C ARG A 29 15.67 10.81 3.50
N THR A 30 14.67 11.47 4.08
CA THR A 30 14.84 12.32 5.26
C THR A 30 13.74 12.05 6.29
N PRO A 31 13.94 12.37 7.58
CA PRO A 31 12.87 12.26 8.58
C PRO A 31 11.61 13.09 8.25
N ARG A 32 11.74 14.14 7.43
CA ARG A 32 10.60 14.95 6.96
C ARG A 32 9.74 14.24 5.92
N SER A 33 10.18 13.11 5.39
CA SER A 33 9.46 12.38 4.35
C SER A 33 8.29 11.58 4.91
N ALA A 34 8.33 11.16 6.18
CA ALA A 34 7.19 10.51 6.83
C ALA A 34 5.95 11.44 6.93
N PRO A 35 6.04 12.67 7.48
CA PRO A 35 4.89 13.58 7.48
C PRO A 35 4.46 13.99 6.07
N HIS A 36 5.40 14.14 5.12
CA HIS A 36 5.04 14.47 3.74
C HIS A 36 4.31 13.32 3.03
N ALA A 37 4.76 12.07 3.21
CA ALA A 37 4.08 10.89 2.70
C ALA A 37 2.64 10.79 3.21
N ARG A 38 2.41 11.05 4.50
CA ARG A 38 1.05 11.09 5.07
C ARG A 38 0.17 12.16 4.42
N GLN A 39 0.70 13.34 4.13
CA GLN A 39 -0.06 14.39 3.43
C GLN A 39 -0.45 13.96 2.02
N LEU A 40 0.48 13.34 1.28
CA LEU A 40 0.22 12.81 -0.06
C LEU A 40 -0.84 11.71 -0.03
N LEU A 41 -0.75 10.78 0.92
CA LEU A 41 -1.77 9.75 1.14
C LEU A 41 -3.14 10.35 1.41
N ARG A 42 -3.26 11.26 2.38
CA ARG A 42 -4.56 11.88 2.72
C ARG A 42 -5.18 12.61 1.53
N ALA A 43 -4.37 13.35 0.78
CA ALA A 43 -4.82 14.03 -0.43
C ALA A 43 -5.34 13.00 -1.46
N GLN A 44 -4.57 11.94 -1.71
CA GLN A 44 -4.96 10.93 -2.68
C GLN A 44 -6.19 10.13 -2.27
N LEU A 45 -6.32 9.76 -1.00
CA LEU A 45 -7.50 9.07 -0.48
C LEU A 45 -8.74 9.96 -0.58
N THR A 46 -8.60 11.27 -0.34
CA THR A 46 -9.68 12.24 -0.55
C THR A 46 -10.10 12.28 -2.03
N ASP A 47 -9.13 12.33 -2.95
CA ASP A 47 -9.39 12.32 -4.40
C ASP A 47 -10.06 11.02 -4.86
N TRP A 48 -9.74 9.89 -4.23
CA TRP A 48 -10.37 8.59 -4.48
C TRP A 48 -11.63 8.35 -3.66
N GLN A 49 -12.07 9.32 -2.86
CA GLN A 49 -13.24 9.23 -1.99
C GLN A 49 -13.18 8.06 -1.00
N ILE A 50 -11.99 7.73 -0.52
CA ILE A 50 -11.73 6.71 0.51
C ILE A 50 -11.57 7.43 1.85
N ASP A 51 -12.42 7.09 2.81
CA ASP A 51 -12.43 7.68 4.14
C ASP A 51 -12.65 6.62 5.24
N GLY A 52 -12.93 7.08 6.46
CA GLY A 52 -13.21 6.22 7.61
C GLY A 52 -12.01 5.39 8.08
N GLU A 53 -12.31 4.22 8.65
CA GLU A 53 -11.31 3.33 9.27
C GLU A 53 -10.21 2.88 8.29
N VAL A 54 -10.55 2.72 7.00
CA VAL A 54 -9.57 2.33 5.98
C VAL A 54 -8.54 3.43 5.78
N ALA A 55 -8.95 4.70 5.74
CA ALA A 55 -8.03 5.82 5.58
C ALA A 55 -7.10 5.98 6.79
N GLU A 56 -7.65 5.83 8.01
CA GLU A 56 -6.87 5.86 9.26
C GLU A 56 -5.85 4.72 9.30
N THR A 57 -6.27 3.52 8.92
CA THR A 57 -5.41 2.33 8.87
C THR A 57 -4.32 2.48 7.81
N ALA A 58 -4.66 2.99 6.63
CA ALA A 58 -3.69 3.25 5.56
C ALA A 58 -2.60 4.23 5.99
N GLU A 59 -2.96 5.26 6.76
CA GLU A 59 -2.00 6.24 7.29
C GLU A 59 -1.03 5.63 8.29
N LEU A 60 -1.54 4.75 9.16
CA LEU A 60 -0.71 4.03 10.11
C LEU A 60 0.25 3.08 9.38
N LEU A 61 -0.26 2.28 8.44
CA LEU A 61 0.55 1.38 7.62
C LEU A 61 1.64 2.15 6.85
N LEU A 62 1.30 3.26 6.22
CA LEU A 62 2.26 4.09 5.51
C LEU A 62 3.36 4.61 6.44
N THR A 63 3.01 5.04 7.64
CA THR A 63 3.98 5.56 8.61
C THR A 63 4.97 4.48 9.02
N GLU A 64 4.49 3.26 9.27
CA GLU A 64 5.35 2.13 9.61
C GLU A 64 6.24 1.73 8.43
N LEU A 65 5.70 1.66 7.22
CA LEU A 65 6.46 1.33 6.00
C LEU A 65 7.56 2.36 5.70
N VAL A 66 7.24 3.66 5.77
CA VAL A 66 8.22 4.74 5.57
C VAL A 66 9.26 4.73 6.68
N THR A 67 8.85 4.54 7.94
CA THR A 67 9.78 4.50 9.07
C THR A 67 10.75 3.33 8.94
N ASN A 68 10.25 2.15 8.58
CA ASN A 68 11.06 0.97 8.31
C ASN A 68 12.06 1.24 7.16
N SER A 69 11.61 1.87 6.08
CA SER A 69 12.47 2.22 4.94
C SER A 69 13.55 3.25 5.31
N LEU A 70 13.21 4.28 6.09
CA LEU A 70 14.16 5.31 6.52
C LEU A 70 15.24 4.74 7.47
N GLN A 71 14.82 3.92 8.45
CA GLN A 71 15.71 3.37 9.47
C GLN A 71 16.60 2.25 8.93
N HIS A 72 16.11 1.42 8.00
CA HIS A 72 16.79 0.20 7.63
C HIS A 72 17.42 0.21 6.24
N ALA A 73 17.07 1.13 5.34
CA ALA A 73 17.73 1.19 4.05
C ALA A 73 19.23 1.47 4.20
N CYS A 74 20.09 0.47 3.99
CA CYS A 74 21.54 0.64 3.96
C CYS A 74 22.00 1.13 2.58
N THR A 75 21.51 2.30 2.17
CA THR A 75 21.74 2.87 0.83
C THR A 75 22.66 4.08 0.86
N ALA A 76 23.36 4.31 -0.25
CA ALA A 76 24.19 5.50 -0.42
C ALA A 76 23.35 6.79 -0.21
N PRO A 77 23.91 7.84 0.44
CA PRO A 77 23.24 9.12 0.58
C PRO A 77 22.75 9.66 -0.77
N GLY A 78 21.53 10.19 -0.82
CA GLY A 78 20.94 10.80 -2.02
C GLY A 78 19.98 9.91 -2.81
N LEU A 79 19.84 8.63 -2.47
CA LEU A 79 18.79 7.78 -3.02
C LEU A 79 17.47 8.00 -2.23
N GLY A 80 16.40 8.32 -2.96
CA GLY A 80 15.08 8.61 -2.41
C GLY A 80 14.29 7.36 -1.99
N ILE A 81 13.07 7.60 -1.51
CA ILE A 81 12.04 6.56 -1.33
C ILE A 81 10.90 6.82 -2.31
N GLY A 82 10.39 5.76 -2.92
CA GLY A 82 9.18 5.80 -3.74
C GLY A 82 7.95 5.55 -2.86
N LEU A 83 6.88 6.30 -3.09
CA LEU A 83 5.54 6.00 -2.55
C LEU A 83 4.65 5.67 -3.74
N ARG A 84 3.95 4.55 -3.66
CA ARG A 84 2.89 4.20 -4.62
C ARG A 84 1.62 3.83 -3.88
N LEU A 85 0.51 4.38 -4.34
CA LEU A 85 -0.82 3.98 -3.93
C LEU A 85 -1.52 3.40 -5.15
N ALA A 86 -2.31 2.36 -4.95
CA ALA A 86 -3.15 1.82 -6.01
C ALA A 86 -4.46 1.28 -5.45
N THR A 87 -5.54 1.39 -6.21
CA THR A 87 -6.77 0.64 -5.96
C THR A 87 -7.00 -0.38 -7.07
N TYR A 88 -7.44 -1.57 -6.72
CA TYR A 88 -7.82 -2.63 -7.65
C TYR A 88 -8.61 -3.70 -6.92
N ASP A 89 -9.56 -4.35 -7.59
CA ASP A 89 -10.32 -5.50 -7.05
C ASP A 89 -10.88 -5.30 -5.62
N GLY A 90 -11.34 -4.08 -5.30
CA GLY A 90 -11.86 -3.75 -3.96
C GLY A 90 -10.78 -3.66 -2.87
N LEU A 91 -9.53 -3.39 -3.25
CA LEU A 91 -8.40 -3.25 -2.34
C LEU A 91 -7.71 -1.91 -2.52
N LEU A 92 -7.17 -1.37 -1.43
CA LEU A 92 -6.20 -0.29 -1.42
C LEU A 92 -4.83 -0.86 -1.11
N ARG A 93 -3.87 -0.66 -2.02
CA ARG A 93 -2.46 -0.99 -1.82
C ARG A 93 -1.66 0.26 -1.47
N VAL A 94 -0.92 0.18 -0.37
CA VAL A 94 0.07 1.17 0.07
C VAL A 94 1.46 0.55 -0.08
N GLU A 95 2.30 1.17 -0.90
CA GLU A 95 3.62 0.64 -1.25
C GLU A 95 4.71 1.70 -1.04
N VAL A 96 5.80 1.29 -0.40
CA VAL A 96 7.00 2.11 -0.20
C VAL A 96 8.20 1.39 -0.78
N ALA A 97 8.87 2.04 -1.73
CA ALA A 97 10.09 1.56 -2.34
C ALA A 97 11.32 2.24 -1.74
N ASP A 98 12.36 1.46 -1.46
CA ASP A 98 13.68 1.95 -1.07
C ASP A 98 14.76 1.31 -1.97
N ALA A 99 15.92 1.95 -2.04
CA ALA A 99 17.04 1.44 -2.85
C ALA A 99 17.83 0.31 -2.16
N ASP A 100 17.33 -0.25 -1.06
CA ASP A 100 18.00 -1.34 -0.34
C ASP A 100 17.47 -2.69 -0.81
N GLU A 101 18.39 -3.56 -1.22
CA GLU A 101 18.10 -4.91 -1.70
C GLU A 101 17.82 -5.90 -0.55
N HIS A 102 18.16 -5.53 0.69
CA HIS A 102 17.93 -6.41 1.84
C HIS A 102 16.44 -6.53 2.15
N ARG A 103 15.99 -7.77 2.36
CA ARG A 103 14.62 -8.06 2.78
C ARG A 103 14.26 -7.26 4.04
N PRO A 104 13.02 -6.76 4.18
CA PRO A 104 12.53 -6.31 5.48
C PRO A 104 12.59 -7.52 6.41
N VAL A 105 13.46 -7.48 7.42
CA VAL A 105 13.57 -8.57 8.39
C VAL A 105 12.60 -8.26 9.53
N PRO A 106 11.59 -9.12 9.80
CA PRO A 106 10.79 -9.01 11.00
C PRO A 106 11.70 -9.15 12.21
N ARG A 107 11.92 -8.04 12.94
CA ARG A 107 12.65 -8.10 14.20
C ARG A 107 11.63 -8.11 15.33
N GLN A 108 11.66 -9.18 16.12
CA GLN A 108 10.91 -9.26 17.36
C GLN A 108 11.42 -8.14 18.27
N ALA A 109 10.56 -7.17 18.60
CA ALA A 109 10.90 -6.07 19.50
C ALA A 109 11.51 -6.62 20.79
N ALA A 110 12.73 -6.21 21.15
CA ALA A 110 13.19 -6.38 22.52
C ALA A 110 12.29 -5.51 23.42
N ALA A 111 12.02 -5.95 24.66
CA ALA A 111 11.21 -5.19 25.59
C ALA A 111 11.88 -3.83 25.88
N GLY A 112 11.41 -2.78 25.21
CA GLY A 112 11.99 -1.43 25.25
C GLY A 112 12.23 -0.79 23.88
N ASP A 113 12.24 -1.57 22.79
CA ASP A 113 12.33 -1.03 21.43
C ASP A 113 10.94 -0.65 20.90
N GLU A 114 10.73 0.63 20.60
CA GLU A 114 9.58 1.09 19.81
C GLU A 114 9.66 0.55 18.37
N GLY A 115 10.87 0.29 17.86
CA GLY A 115 11.16 -0.09 16.46
C GLY A 115 10.81 -1.53 16.04
N GLY A 116 10.29 -2.38 16.93
CA GLY A 116 9.91 -3.75 16.59
C GLY A 116 8.40 -4.02 16.52
N ARG A 117 7.56 -2.99 16.66
CA ARG A 117 6.08 -3.13 16.57
C ARG A 117 5.54 -2.90 15.16
N GLY A 118 6.27 -2.22 14.28
CA GLY A 118 5.77 -1.78 12.99
C GLY A 118 5.31 -2.92 12.09
N LEU A 119 6.09 -4.00 11.98
CA LEU A 119 5.68 -5.18 11.20
C LEU A 119 4.55 -5.99 11.86
N THR A 120 4.47 -6.00 13.20
CA THR A 120 3.33 -6.61 13.92
C THR A 120 2.04 -5.82 13.68
N LEU A 121 2.11 -4.49 13.61
CA LEU A 121 0.97 -3.65 13.23
C LEU A 121 0.55 -3.90 11.79
N ILE A 122 1.51 -3.96 10.86
CA ILE A 122 1.21 -4.29 9.45
C ILE A 122 0.56 -5.67 9.34
N GLN A 123 1.08 -6.67 10.04
CA GLN A 123 0.50 -8.03 10.08
C GLN A 123 -0.91 -8.07 10.67
N ALA A 124 -1.22 -7.21 11.65
CA ALA A 124 -2.51 -7.21 12.31
C ALA A 124 -3.59 -6.43 11.55
N LEU A 125 -3.19 -5.45 10.74
CA LEU A 125 -4.10 -4.49 10.11
C LEU A 125 -4.25 -4.68 8.61
N ALA A 126 -3.24 -5.23 7.93
CA ALA A 126 -3.31 -5.46 6.50
C ALA A 126 -3.99 -6.80 6.18
N GLU A 127 -4.83 -6.81 5.14
CA GLU A 127 -5.36 -8.03 4.54
C GLU A 127 -4.23 -8.89 4.00
N ARG A 128 -3.29 -8.25 3.30
CA ARG A 128 -2.07 -8.85 2.78
C ARG A 128 -0.94 -7.84 2.87
N TRP A 129 0.28 -8.33 3.02
CA TRP A 129 1.46 -7.51 2.92
C TRP A 129 2.62 -8.34 2.41
N GLY A 130 3.66 -7.68 1.93
CA GLY A 130 4.85 -8.35 1.47
C GLY A 130 5.92 -7.38 0.99
N TYR A 131 6.89 -7.90 0.27
CA TYR A 131 7.88 -7.11 -0.43
C TYR A 131 8.27 -7.79 -1.74
N CYS A 132 8.70 -7.00 -2.71
CA CYS A 132 9.25 -7.49 -3.97
C CYS A 132 10.48 -6.68 -4.38
N PRO A 133 11.50 -7.28 -5.01
CA PRO A 133 12.59 -6.53 -5.64
C PRO A 133 12.06 -5.59 -6.73
N LEU A 134 12.67 -4.42 -6.88
CA LEU A 134 12.36 -3.53 -7.99
C LEU A 134 12.88 -4.14 -9.31
N LEU A 135 12.04 -4.18 -10.34
CA LEU A 135 12.45 -4.67 -11.66
C LEU A 135 13.30 -3.61 -12.36
N GLY A 136 14.50 -4.00 -12.82
CA GLY A 136 15.39 -3.11 -13.58
C GLY A 136 16.10 -2.04 -12.75
N ALA A 137 16.01 -2.09 -11.43
CA ALA A 137 16.72 -1.19 -10.51
C ALA A 137 17.13 -1.92 -9.23
N THR A 138 18.16 -1.41 -8.56
CA THR A 138 18.54 -1.84 -7.21
C THR A 138 17.52 -1.33 -6.19
N GLY A 139 16.99 -2.23 -5.37
CA GLY A 139 16.06 -1.91 -4.29
C GLY A 139 14.91 -2.88 -4.16
N LYS A 140 13.98 -2.54 -3.27
CA LYS A 140 12.75 -3.29 -3.03
C LYS A 140 11.57 -2.35 -2.82
N ALA A 141 10.37 -2.87 -3.06
CA ALA A 141 9.12 -2.29 -2.62
C ALA A 141 8.51 -3.14 -1.51
N THR A 142 8.20 -2.53 -0.36
CA THR A 142 7.41 -3.15 0.71
C THR A 142 6.00 -2.60 0.63
N TRP A 143 5.00 -3.46 0.72
CA TRP A 143 3.62 -3.10 0.46
C TRP A 143 2.67 -3.75 1.47
N ALA A 144 1.53 -3.10 1.68
CA ALA A 144 0.41 -3.58 2.46
C ALA A 144 -0.91 -3.27 1.73
N GLU A 145 -1.90 -4.15 1.89
CA GLU A 145 -3.20 -4.07 1.23
C GLU A 145 -4.31 -4.05 2.27
N LEU A 146 -5.33 -3.23 2.03
CA LEU A 146 -6.54 -3.09 2.84
C LEU A 146 -7.78 -3.37 2.00
N ALA A 147 -8.78 -4.00 2.59
CA ALA A 147 -10.10 -4.12 1.97
C ALA A 147 -10.77 -2.74 1.90
N LEU A 148 -11.30 -2.41 0.73
CA LEU A 148 -12.23 -1.30 0.56
C LEU A 148 -13.65 -1.80 0.87
N PRO A 149 -14.49 -0.97 1.51
CA PRO A 149 -15.87 -1.33 1.85
C PRO A 149 -16.78 -1.50 0.63
#